data_AF-Q7P6L0-F1
#
_entry.id   AF-Q7P6L0-F1
#
_cell.length_a   1.000
_cell.length_b   1.000
_cell.length_c   1.000
_cell.angle_alpha   90.00
_cell.angle_beta   90.00
_cell.angle_gamma   90.00
#
_symmetry.space_group_name_H-M   'P 1'
#
loop_
_entity.id
_entity.type
_entity.pdbx_description
1 polymer ?
#
loop_
_entity_poly.entity_id
_entity_poly.type
_entity_poly.pdbx_seq_one_letter_code
_entity_poly.pdbx_strand_id
1 'polypeptide(L)'
;MEIYSLNILKDDNFKKVEADITDILEVFEKIMSKVENKKEYRIPNYKNSKIKYYEYTYYEDNKEFYVIATGIFMKGYLLKANITSTTKKEVEKAMYYLFSIKEVDPKEVEFFKKVNSYKE
;
A
#
# COMPACT_ATOMS: atom_id res chain seq x y z
N MET A 1 -10.86 -13.77 18.40
CA MET A 1 -10.70 -13.57 16.93
C MET A 1 -9.94 -12.27 16.67
N GLU A 2 -8.65 -12.33 16.32
CA GLU A 2 -7.89 -11.12 15.99
C GLU A 2 -7.80 -10.95 14.47
N ILE A 3 -8.55 -9.97 13.96
CA ILE A 3 -8.55 -9.52 12.58
C ILE A 3 -7.37 -8.57 12.44
N TYR A 4 -6.30 -8.99 11.76
CA TYR A 4 -5.20 -8.08 11.46
C TYR A 4 -5.59 -7.18 10.28
N SER A 5 -6.17 -6.02 10.58
CA SER A 5 -6.34 -4.93 9.61
C SER A 5 -5.15 -3.99 9.70
N LEU A 6 -4.25 -4.00 8.70
CA LEU A 6 -3.32 -2.90 8.51
C LEU A 6 -4.05 -1.76 7.80
N ASN A 7 -4.61 -0.84 8.57
CA ASN A 7 -5.22 0.39 8.09
C ASN A 7 -4.17 1.51 8.12
N ILE A 8 -3.73 1.96 6.93
CA ILE A 8 -2.97 3.21 6.80
C ILE A 8 -3.79 4.14 5.91
N LEU A 9 -4.72 4.89 6.51
CA LEU A 9 -5.54 5.88 5.83
C LEU A 9 -5.82 7.08 6.74
N LYS A 10 -5.48 8.27 6.24
CA LYS A 10 -6.12 9.54 6.57
C LYS A 10 -7.24 9.67 5.52
N ASP A 11 -8.49 9.75 5.96
CA ASP A 11 -9.73 9.96 5.18
C ASP A 11 -10.62 8.70 4.96
N ASP A 12 -11.62 8.61 5.85
CA ASP A 12 -12.62 7.57 6.07
C ASP A 12 -13.69 7.43 4.96
N ASN A 13 -13.33 7.02 3.74
CA ASN A 13 -14.35 6.70 2.72
C ASN A 13 -14.05 5.39 1.98
N PHE A 14 -14.38 4.26 2.58
CA PHE A 14 -14.40 2.97 1.88
C PHE A 14 -15.75 2.72 1.20
N LYS A 15 -15.71 2.38 -0.10
CA LYS A 15 -16.69 1.48 -0.72
C LYS A 15 -15.98 0.19 -1.08
N LYS A 16 -16.51 -0.95 -0.64
CA LYS A 16 -16.12 -2.27 -1.15
C LYS A 16 -16.55 -2.32 -2.63
N VAL A 17 -15.58 -2.49 -3.53
CA VAL A 17 -15.83 -2.61 -4.98
C VAL A 17 -15.20 -3.92 -5.43
N GLU A 18 -16.02 -4.97 -5.58
CA GLU A 18 -15.59 -6.21 -6.24
C GLU A 18 -15.59 -5.97 -7.75
N ALA A 19 -14.42 -5.98 -8.38
CA ALA A 19 -14.25 -5.77 -9.82
C ALA A 19 -13.05 -6.57 -10.37
N ASP A 20 -12.97 -6.70 -11.69
CA ASP A 20 -11.84 -7.34 -12.37
C ASP A 20 -10.54 -6.60 -12.08
N ILE A 21 -9.41 -7.30 -12.14
CA ILE A 21 -8.09 -6.71 -11.90
C ILE A 21 -7.80 -5.54 -12.85
N THR A 22 -8.30 -5.61 -14.08
CA THR A 22 -8.13 -4.59 -15.11
C THR A 22 -8.88 -3.32 -14.73
N ASP A 23 -10.14 -3.46 -14.31
CA ASP A 23 -10.99 -2.33 -13.88
C ASP A 23 -10.39 -1.63 -12.64
N ILE A 24 -9.85 -2.40 -11.69
CA ILE A 24 -9.24 -1.83 -10.48
C ILE A 24 -7.94 -1.09 -10.80
N LEU A 25 -7.11 -1.63 -11.71
CA LEU A 25 -5.91 -0.93 -12.17
C LEU A 25 -6.28 0.38 -12.87
N GLU A 26 -7.31 0.39 -13.71
CA GLU A 26 -7.83 1.61 -14.34
C GLU A 26 -8.32 2.63 -13.31
N VAL A 27 -8.99 2.18 -12.24
CA VAL A 27 -9.40 3.08 -11.14
C VAL A 27 -8.19 3.70 -10.46
N PHE A 28 -7.14 2.92 -10.17
CA PHE A 28 -5.91 3.46 -9.59
C PHE A 28 -5.24 4.46 -10.54
N GLU A 29 -5.13 4.13 -11.82
CA GLU A 29 -4.62 5.05 -12.85
C GLU A 29 -5.44 6.34 -12.92
N LYS A 30 -6.77 6.25 -12.85
CA LYS A 30 -7.66 7.42 -12.86
C LYS A 30 -7.54 8.27 -11.60
N ILE A 31 -7.22 7.68 -10.44
CA ILE A 31 -6.91 8.43 -9.22
C ILE A 31 -5.58 9.15 -9.41
N MET A 32 -4.56 8.42 -9.89
CA MET A 32 -3.23 8.97 -10.07
C MET A 32 -3.17 9.99 -11.21
N SER A 33 -4.01 9.90 -12.24
CA SER A 33 -4.04 10.83 -13.37
C SER A 33 -4.24 12.28 -12.94
N LYS A 34 -4.96 12.51 -11.83
CA LYS A 34 -5.20 13.82 -11.21
C LYS A 34 -4.00 14.40 -10.47
N VAL A 35 -2.98 13.58 -10.18
CA VAL A 35 -1.74 14.02 -9.53
C VAL A 35 -0.80 14.59 -10.57
N GLU A 36 -0.47 15.87 -10.41
CA GLU A 36 0.51 16.57 -11.23
C GLU A 36 1.94 16.08 -10.94
N ASN A 37 2.81 16.15 -11.94
CA ASN A 37 4.24 15.82 -11.83
C ASN A 37 4.58 14.41 -11.31
N LYS A 38 3.59 13.49 -11.25
CA LYS A 38 3.85 12.09 -10.91
C LYS A 38 4.80 11.43 -11.91
N LYS A 39 5.63 10.53 -11.42
CA LYS A 39 6.49 9.65 -12.22
C LYS A 39 6.31 8.22 -11.76
N GLU A 40 6.38 7.27 -12.70
CA GLU A 40 6.35 5.85 -12.35
C GLU A 40 7.56 5.56 -11.45
N TYR A 41 7.30 5.02 -10.26
CA TYR A 41 8.35 4.60 -9.35
C TYR A 41 8.63 3.11 -9.54
N ARG A 42 9.90 2.72 -9.52
CA ARG A 42 10.31 1.33 -9.68
C ARG A 42 11.15 0.91 -8.49
N ILE A 43 10.72 -0.16 -7.84
CA ILE A 43 11.50 -0.81 -6.79
C ILE A 43 12.46 -1.79 -7.49
N PRO A 44 13.79 -1.58 -7.38
CA PRO A 44 14.75 -2.52 -7.94
C PRO A 44 14.50 -3.93 -7.40
N ASN A 45 14.54 -4.94 -8.28
CA ASN A 45 14.36 -6.35 -7.95
C ASN A 45 12.99 -6.77 -7.41
N TYR A 46 11.98 -5.88 -7.46
CA TYR A 46 10.60 -6.22 -7.12
C TYR A 46 9.67 -5.93 -8.31
N LYS A 47 9.18 -7.00 -8.95
CA LYS A 47 8.18 -6.91 -10.04
C LYS A 47 6.96 -7.72 -9.66
N ASN A 48 5.83 -7.04 -9.48
CA ASN A 48 4.54 -7.67 -9.27
C ASN A 48 3.50 -6.95 -10.15
N SER A 49 2.87 -7.67 -11.07
CA SER A 49 1.85 -7.11 -11.98
C SER A 49 0.60 -6.59 -11.26
N LYS A 50 0.42 -6.97 -9.99
CA LYS A 50 -0.71 -6.56 -9.15
C LYS A 50 -0.43 -5.30 -8.34
N ILE A 51 0.75 -4.68 -8.50
CA ILE A 51 1.14 -3.50 -7.74
C ILE A 51 1.70 -2.43 -8.67
N LYS A 52 1.21 -1.19 -8.53
CA LYS A 52 1.73 -0.02 -9.24
C LYS A 52 2.19 1.05 -8.27
N TYR A 53 3.19 1.82 -8.69
CA TYR A 53 3.83 2.84 -7.86
C TYR A 53 4.03 4.13 -8.63
N TYR A 54 3.79 5.23 -7.94
CA TYR A 54 4.10 6.56 -8.44
C TYR A 54 4.81 7.38 -7.37
N GLU A 55 5.85 8.10 -7.76
CA GLU A 55 6.46 9.15 -6.95
C GLU A 55 5.95 10.53 -7.39
N TYR A 56 5.74 11.43 -6.44
CA TYR A 56 5.43 12.85 -6.68
C TYR A 56 5.76 13.68 -5.44
N THR A 57 5.68 15.01 -5.57
CA THR A 57 5.78 15.93 -4.45
C THR A 57 4.53 16.78 -4.32
N TYR A 58 4.25 17.25 -3.11
CA TYR A 58 3.20 18.25 -2.85
C TYR A 58 3.66 19.20 -1.75
N TYR A 59 3.00 20.36 -1.63
CA TYR A 59 3.26 21.32 -0.57
C TYR A 59 2.10 21.32 0.43
N GLU A 60 2.42 21.26 1.72
CA GLU A 60 1.48 21.43 2.84
C GLU A 60 2.19 22.26 3.90
N ASP A 61 1.52 23.31 4.40
CA ASP A 61 2.08 24.26 5.38
C ASP A 61 3.47 24.82 4.99
N ASN A 62 3.64 25.22 3.72
CA ASN A 62 4.90 25.69 3.13
C ASN A 62 6.07 24.70 3.19
N LYS A 63 5.80 23.42 3.45
CA LYS A 63 6.80 22.35 3.41
C LYS A 63 6.54 21.47 2.21
N GLU A 64 7.62 21.15 1.49
CA GLU A 64 7.57 20.16 0.42
C GLU A 64 7.61 18.76 1.02
N PHE A 65 6.68 17.92 0.60
CA PHE A 65 6.60 16.52 0.94
C PHE A 65 6.85 15.68 -0.30
N TYR A 66 7.71 14.68 -0.14
CA TYR A 66 7.88 13.62 -1.13
C TYR A 66 6.95 12.46 -0.81
N VAL A 67 6.36 11.86 -1.84
CA VAL A 67 5.39 10.77 -1.70
C VAL A 67 5.75 9.64 -2.62
N ILE A 68 5.66 8.41 -2.10
CA ILE A 68 5.49 7.21 -2.94
C ILE A 68 4.08 6.68 -2.67
N ALA A 69 3.24 6.74 -3.69
CA ALA A 69 1.90 6.16 -3.69
C ALA A 69 1.96 4.76 -4.30
N THR A 70 1.37 3.79 -3.61
CA THR A 70 1.25 2.40 -4.05
C THR A 70 -0.21 1.99 -4.14
N GLY A 71 -0.56 1.30 -5.23
CA GLY A 71 -1.84 0.63 -5.41
C GLY A 71 -1.61 -0.88 -5.44
N ILE A 72 -2.12 -1.61 -4.45
CA ILE A 72 -1.98 -3.06 -4.30
C ILE A 72 -3.35 -3.71 -4.55
N PHE A 73 -3.41 -4.65 -5.50
CA PHE A 73 -4.62 -5.42 -5.76
C PHE A 73 -4.69 -6.70 -4.92
N MET A 74 -5.77 -6.86 -4.15
CA MET A 74 -6.03 -8.01 -3.29
C MET A 74 -7.46 -8.53 -3.50
N LYS A 75 -7.65 -9.75 -4.00
CA LYS A 75 -8.95 -10.47 -4.09
C LYS A 75 -10.18 -9.57 -4.38
N GLY A 76 -10.11 -8.73 -5.42
CA GLY A 76 -11.20 -7.82 -5.79
C GLY A 76 -11.25 -6.52 -4.97
N TYR A 77 -10.14 -6.10 -4.36
CA TYR A 77 -10.02 -4.85 -3.62
C TYR A 77 -8.76 -4.10 -4.06
N LEU A 78 -8.84 -2.77 -4.05
CA LEU A 78 -7.69 -1.87 -4.21
C LEU A 78 -7.27 -1.35 -2.83
N LEU A 79 -6.07 -1.70 -2.40
CA LEU A 79 -5.42 -1.02 -1.29
C LEU A 79 -4.54 0.10 -1.85
N LYS A 80 -4.90 1.34 -1.57
CA LYS A 80 -4.04 2.51 -1.83
C LYS A 80 -3.32 2.85 -0.53
N ALA A 81 -1.99 2.90 -0.58
CA ALA A 81 -1.18 3.42 0.52
C ALA A 81 -0.23 4.50 0.01
N ASN A 82 -0.07 5.56 0.80
CA ASN A 82 0.86 6.64 0.51
C ASN A 82 1.89 6.67 1.65
N ILE A 83 3.18 6.59 1.31
CA ILE A 83 4.25 6.90 2.26
C ILE A 83 4.77 8.29 1.93
N THR A 84 4.81 9.17 2.93
CA THR A 84 5.26 10.55 2.74
C THR A 84 6.19 11.01 3.86
N SER A 85 7.15 11.84 3.48
CA SER A 85 8.02 12.57 4.40
C SER A 85 8.54 13.81 3.65
N THR A 86 9.02 14.80 4.38
CA THR A 86 9.83 15.89 3.82
C THR A 86 11.17 15.38 3.27
N THR A 87 11.57 14.15 3.60
CA THR A 87 12.84 13.54 3.17
C THR A 87 12.62 12.35 2.24
N LYS A 88 13.05 12.46 0.97
CA LYS A 88 12.98 11.36 -0.01
C LYS A 88 13.60 10.05 0.48
N LYS A 89 14.78 10.13 1.11
CA LYS A 89 15.52 8.97 1.66
C LYS A 89 14.71 8.18 2.70
N GLU A 90 13.90 8.86 3.51
CA GLU A 90 13.08 8.20 4.53
C GLU A 90 11.92 7.45 3.88
N VAL A 91 11.28 8.06 2.87
CA VAL A 91 10.21 7.43 2.10
C VAL A 91 10.73 6.18 1.37
N GLU A 92 11.86 6.27 0.69
CA GLU A 92 12.47 5.12 0.01
C GLU A 92 12.86 4.00 0.98
N LYS A 93 13.42 4.35 2.15
CA LYS A 93 13.77 3.38 3.20
C LYS A 93 12.52 2.69 3.76
N ALA A 94 11.44 3.43 4.00
CA ALA A 94 10.18 2.88 4.46
C ALA A 94 9.52 1.97 3.42
N MET A 95 9.57 2.36 2.15
CA MET A 95 9.10 1.51 1.04
C MET A 95 9.90 0.20 0.96
N TYR A 96 11.24 0.28 1.03
CA TYR A 96 12.09 -0.93 1.04
C TYR A 96 11.75 -1.83 2.22
N TYR A 97 11.55 -1.26 3.41
CA TYR A 97 11.16 -2.02 4.59
C TYR A 97 9.82 -2.73 4.39
N LEU A 98 8.78 -2.03 3.90
CA LEU A 98 7.46 -2.61 3.63
C LEU A 98 7.54 -3.86 2.74
N PHE A 99 8.37 -3.81 1.70
CA PHE A 99 8.57 -4.94 0.77
C PHE A 99 9.54 -6.01 1.26
N SER A 100 10.31 -5.72 2.32
CA SER A 100 11.17 -6.70 2.97
C SER A 100 10.45 -7.53 4.03
N ILE A 101 9.24 -7.12 4.43
CA ILE A 101 8.39 -7.90 5.34
C ILE A 101 8.07 -9.22 4.64
N LYS A 102 8.65 -10.31 5.16
CA LYS A 102 8.36 -11.64 4.65
C LYS A 102 6.90 -11.98 4.92
N GLU A 103 6.28 -12.66 3.96
CA GLU A 103 4.99 -13.30 4.19
C GLU A 103 5.14 -14.23 5.40
N VAL A 104 4.28 -14.06 6.41
CA VAL A 104 4.31 -14.90 7.62
C VAL A 104 4.06 -16.34 7.18
N ASP A 105 4.90 -17.28 7.63
CA ASP A 105 4.74 -18.69 7.28
C ASP A 105 3.31 -19.13 7.67
N PRO A 106 2.52 -19.71 6.75
CA PRO A 106 1.20 -20.21 7.07
C PRO A 106 1.16 -21.09 8.32
N LYS A 107 2.24 -21.80 8.63
CA LYS A 107 2.41 -22.62 9.85
C LYS A 107 2.53 -21.76 11.11
N GLU A 108 3.20 -20.62 11.05
CA GLU A 108 3.23 -19.67 12.16
C GLU A 108 1.83 -19.08 12.39
N VAL A 109 1.11 -18.71 11.32
CA VAL A 109 -0.28 -18.24 11.42
C VAL A 109 -1.20 -19.30 12.05
N GLU A 110 -1.04 -20.57 11.69
CA GLU A 110 -1.82 -21.69 12.22
C GLU A 110 -1.47 -22.00 13.69
N PHE A 111 -0.19 -21.89 14.06
CA PHE A 111 0.27 -21.99 15.45
C PHE A 111 -0.36 -20.91 16.33
N PHE A 112 -0.38 -19.64 15.88
CA PHE A 112 -1.01 -18.54 16.62
C PHE A 112 -2.53 -18.70 16.78
N LYS A 113 -3.22 -19.21 15.75
CA LYS A 113 -4.65 -19.55 15.85
C LYS A 113 -4.91 -20.58 16.94
N LYS A 114 -4.07 -21.61 17.01
CA LYS A 114 -4.18 -22.68 18.01
C LYS A 114 -3.91 -22.16 19.43
N VAL A 115 -2.89 -21.32 19.62
CA VAL A 115 -2.57 -20.71 20.93
C VAL A 115 -3.69 -19.81 21.44
N ASN A 116 -4.35 -19.04 20.58
CA ASN A 116 -5.47 -18.18 20.97
C ASN A 116 -6.75 -18.96 21.31
N SER A 117 -6.99 -20.14 20.71
CA SER A 117 -8.12 -21.01 21.09
C SER A 117 -8.00 -21.66 22.47
N TYR A 118 -6.81 -21.65 23.09
CA TYR A 118 -6.61 -22.16 24.45
C TYR A 118 -6.76 -21.08 25.54
N LYS A 119 -7.05 -19.83 25.15
CA LYS A 119 -7.23 -18.69 26.07
C LYS A 119 -8.70 -18.23 26.19
N GLU A 120 -9.63 -18.90 25.49
CA GLU A 120 -11.09 -18.81 25.71
C GLU A 120 -11.53 -19.98 26.59
#